data_AF-A0A6L9QV54-F1
#
_entry.id   AF-A0A6L9QV54-F1
#
_cell.length_a   1.000
_cell.length_b   1.000
_cell.length_c   1.000
_cell.angle_alpha   90.00
_cell.angle_beta   90.00
_cell.angle_gamma   90.00
#
_symmetry.space_group_name_H-M   'P 1'
#
loop_
_entity.id
_entity.type
_entity.pdbx_description
1 polymer ?
#
loop_
_entity_poly.entity_id
_entity_poly.type
_entity_poly.pdbx_seq_one_letter_code
_entity_poly.pdbx_strand_id
1 'polypeptide(L)'
;MDSALVLIGVIAVTLWALFLRSSMISMIWGPIVRSAGGDVALAAVLSVVLYIGGLVAFGLVLLGVHWAFDGLLARAPALVLSLLYAPVAFMPMPDRSKRPFGEVRDYLMKAGATEEQARACAWATGPLAFAGLGVVAGGFFSAFVG
;
A
#
# COMPACT_ATOMS: atom_id res chain seq x y z
N MET A 1 15.82 22.36 -5.29
CA MET A 1 14.67 21.48 -5.63
C MET A 1 13.42 22.29 -5.39
N ASP A 2 12.56 22.44 -6.39
CA ASP A 2 11.37 23.29 -6.28
C ASP A 2 10.35 22.58 -5.37
N SER A 3 10.19 23.09 -4.14
CA SER A 3 9.33 22.48 -3.11
C SER A 3 7.89 22.32 -3.59
N ALA A 4 7.46 23.17 -4.53
CA ALA A 4 6.19 23.08 -5.22
C ALA A 4 6.03 21.76 -6.00
N LEU A 5 7.05 21.30 -6.73
CA LEU A 5 6.98 20.08 -7.53
C LEU A 5 6.86 18.82 -6.65
N VAL A 6 7.60 18.79 -5.55
CA VAL A 6 7.51 17.69 -4.58
C VAL A 6 6.13 17.65 -3.95
N LEU A 7 5.59 18.82 -3.54
CA LEU A 7 4.26 18.91 -2.97
C LEU A 7 3.17 18.46 -3.96
N ILE A 8 3.23 18.93 -5.21
CA ILE A 8 2.31 18.50 -6.27
C ILE A 8 2.39 16.99 -6.47
N GLY A 9 3.60 16.44 -6.53
CA GLY A 9 3.80 15.00 -6.70
C GLY A 9 3.25 14.19 -5.52
N VAL A 10 3.47 14.62 -4.28
CA VAL A 10 2.89 13.95 -3.09
C VAL A 10 1.36 13.96 -3.14
N ILE A 11 0.75 15.08 -3.51
CA ILE A 11 -0.71 15.19 -3.66
C ILE A 11 -1.19 14.24 -4.77
N ALA A 12 -0.53 14.26 -5.93
CA ALA A 12 -0.88 13.41 -7.06
C ALA A 12 -0.78 11.91 -6.72
N VAL A 13 0.31 11.48 -6.08
CA VAL A 13 0.52 10.09 -5.62
C VAL A 13 -0.55 9.69 -4.62
N THR A 14 -0.90 10.58 -3.68
CA THR A 14 -1.92 10.32 -2.66
C THR A 14 -3.30 10.16 -3.30
N LEU A 15 -3.69 11.07 -4.19
CA LEU A 15 -4.97 10.98 -4.91
C LEU A 15 -5.04 9.74 -5.80
N TRP A 16 -3.94 9.42 -6.49
CA TRP A 16 -3.81 8.19 -7.28
C TRP A 16 -3.99 6.93 -6.43
N ALA A 17 -3.31 6.86 -5.30
CA ALA A 17 -3.39 5.73 -4.38
C ALA A 17 -4.82 5.57 -3.82
N LEU A 18 -5.46 6.67 -3.42
CA LEU A 18 -6.84 6.67 -2.94
C LEU A 18 -7.84 6.26 -4.03
N PHE A 19 -7.66 6.73 -5.26
CA PHE A 19 -8.52 6.41 -6.39
C PHE A 19 -8.52 4.91 -6.71
N LEU A 20 -7.34 4.27 -6.73
CA LEU A 20 -7.21 2.85 -7.04
C LEU A 20 -7.41 1.91 -5.85
N ARG A 21 -7.47 2.45 -4.64
CA ARG A 21 -7.51 1.70 -3.39
C ARG A 21 -8.59 0.61 -3.37
N SER A 22 -9.83 0.98 -3.70
CA SER A 22 -10.96 0.04 -3.70
C SER A 22 -10.72 -1.14 -4.66
N SER A 23 -10.20 -0.85 -5.85
CA SER A 23 -9.87 -1.87 -6.86
C SER A 23 -8.72 -2.76 -6.42
N MET A 24 -7.70 -2.22 -5.76
CA MET A 24 -6.58 -3.03 -5.25
C MET A 24 -7.01 -3.93 -4.10
N ILE A 25 -7.85 -3.42 -3.19
CA ILE A 25 -8.41 -4.23 -2.10
C ILE A 25 -9.24 -5.38 -2.69
N SER A 26 -10.10 -5.12 -3.68
CA SER A 26 -10.94 -6.17 -4.26
C SER A 26 -10.17 -7.18 -5.11
N MET A 27 -9.15 -6.74 -5.85
CA MET A 27 -8.37 -7.57 -6.76
C MET A 27 -7.28 -8.39 -6.05
N ILE A 28 -6.61 -7.82 -5.05
CA ILE A 28 -5.43 -8.44 -4.41
C ILE A 28 -5.79 -8.96 -3.02
N TRP A 29 -6.37 -8.12 -2.17
CA TRP A 29 -6.56 -8.44 -0.77
C TRP A 29 -7.80 -9.34 -0.53
N GLY A 30 -8.89 -9.06 -1.26
CA GLY A 30 -10.15 -9.79 -1.19
C GLY A 30 -10.00 -11.30 -1.41
N PRO A 31 -9.34 -11.78 -2.49
CA PRO A 31 -9.11 -13.20 -2.72
C PRO A 31 -8.36 -13.89 -1.57
N ILE A 32 -7.38 -13.21 -0.99
CA ILE A 32 -6.58 -13.74 0.12
C ILE A 32 -7.44 -13.89 1.38
N VAL A 33 -8.26 -12.89 1.72
CA VAL A 33 -9.17 -12.98 2.87
C VAL A 33 -10.24 -14.06 2.65
N ARG A 34 -10.77 -14.20 1.43
CA ARG A 34 -11.73 -15.26 1.11
C ARG A 34 -11.13 -16.66 1.23
N SER A 35 -9.85 -16.83 0.93
CA SER A 35 -9.16 -18.12 1.04
C SER A 35 -9.10 -18.66 2.48
N ALA A 36 -9.29 -17.79 3.48
CA ALA A 36 -9.37 -18.19 4.88
C ALA A 36 -10.69 -18.87 5.26
N GLY A 37 -11.68 -18.96 4.36
CA GLY A 37 -12.88 -19.79 4.58
C GLY A 37 -13.74 -19.39 5.79
N GLY A 38 -13.69 -18.13 6.21
CA GLY A 38 -14.40 -17.62 7.40
C GLY A 38 -13.53 -17.56 8.66
N ASP A 39 -12.35 -18.17 8.68
CA ASP A 39 -11.42 -18.06 9.81
C ASP A 39 -10.86 -16.62 9.90
N VAL A 40 -11.09 -15.99 11.05
CA VAL A 40 -10.72 -14.60 11.35
C VAL A 40 -9.22 -14.46 11.61
N ALA A 41 -8.62 -15.40 12.34
CA ALA A 41 -7.20 -15.36 12.68
C ALA A 41 -6.35 -15.63 11.44
N LEU A 42 -6.71 -16.65 10.66
CA LEU A 42 -6.04 -16.97 9.40
C LEU A 42 -6.15 -15.80 8.40
N ALA A 43 -7.32 -15.17 8.27
CA ALA A 43 -7.50 -14.00 7.41
C ALA A 43 -6.57 -12.84 7.82
N ALA A 44 -6.45 -12.56 9.12
CA ALA A 44 -5.55 -11.53 9.62
C ALA A 44 -4.08 -11.85 9.33
N VAL A 45 -3.65 -13.09 9.58
CA VAL A 45 -2.28 -13.56 9.31
C VAL A 45 -1.97 -13.45 7.81
N LEU A 46 -2.83 -13.96 6.94
CA LEU A 46 -2.65 -13.89 5.50
C LEU A 46 -2.58 -12.44 4.99
N SER A 47 -3.37 -11.54 5.58
CA SER A 47 -3.34 -10.10 5.26
C SER A 47 -2.01 -9.47 5.64
N VAL A 48 -1.48 -9.79 6.83
CA VAL A 48 -0.17 -9.33 7.29
C VAL A 48 0.95 -9.89 6.41
N VAL A 49 0.91 -11.18 6.10
CA VAL A 49 1.91 -11.84 5.23
C VAL A 49 1.89 -11.23 3.83
N LEU A 50 0.72 -11.04 3.24
CA LEU A 50 0.57 -10.36 1.95
C LEU A 50 1.21 -8.97 1.98
N TYR A 51 0.92 -8.20 3.02
CA TYR A 51 1.39 -6.82 3.11
C TYR A 51 2.90 -6.74 3.35
N ILE A 52 3.44 -7.53 4.29
CA ILE A 52 4.88 -7.59 4.55
C ILE A 52 5.62 -8.14 3.33
N GLY A 53 5.10 -9.20 2.70
CA GLY A 53 5.66 -9.78 1.50
C GLY A 53 5.73 -8.77 0.36
N GLY A 54 4.65 -8.02 0.11
CA GLY A 54 4.62 -6.93 -0.86
C GLY A 54 5.63 -5.83 -0.54
N LEU A 55 5.74 -5.44 0.73
CA LEU A 55 6.66 -4.40 1.19
C LEU A 55 8.12 -4.80 1.02
N VAL A 56 8.47 -6.03 1.40
CA VAL A 56 9.82 -6.58 1.23
C VAL A 56 10.15 -6.74 -0.25
N ALA A 57 9.26 -7.31 -1.04
CA ALA A 57 9.47 -7.47 -2.47
C ALA A 57 9.69 -6.12 -3.16
N PHE A 58 8.87 -5.12 -2.84
CA PHE A 58 9.02 -3.77 -3.36
C PHE A 58 10.35 -3.13 -2.94
N GLY A 59 10.72 -3.25 -1.66
CA GLY A 59 12.00 -2.75 -1.15
C GLY A 59 13.21 -3.38 -1.86
N LEU A 60 13.18 -4.69 -2.10
CA LEU A 60 14.23 -5.41 -2.84
C LEU A 60 14.32 -4.95 -4.30
N VAL A 61 13.18 -4.72 -4.96
CA VAL A 61 13.17 -4.20 -6.34
C VAL A 61 13.75 -2.78 -6.39
N LEU A 62 13.37 -1.89 -5.47
CA LEU A 62 13.96 -0.55 -5.37
C LEU A 62 15.46 -0.61 -5.12
N LEU A 63 15.90 -1.49 -4.21
CA LEU A 63 17.34 -1.68 -3.94
C LEU A 63 18.08 -2.18 -5.18
N GLY A 64 17.49 -3.12 -5.92
CA GLY A 64 18.03 -3.63 -7.18
C GLY A 64 18.15 -2.55 -8.25
N VAL A 65 17.17 -1.66 -8.37
CA VAL A 65 17.22 -0.50 -9.28
C VAL A 65 18.40 0.41 -8.94
N HIS A 66 18.56 0.76 -7.67
CA HIS A 66 19.66 1.62 -7.23
C HIS A 66 21.03 0.93 -7.23
N TRP A 67 21.07 -0.40 -7.28
CA TRP A 67 22.30 -1.16 -7.45
C TRP A 67 22.71 -1.29 -8.92
N ALA A 68 21.75 -1.40 -9.83
CA ALA A 68 22.01 -1.63 -11.26
C ALA A 68 22.12 -0.33 -12.09
N PHE A 69 21.54 0.77 -11.62
CA PHE A 69 21.51 2.03 -12.34
C PHE A 69 21.98 3.20 -11.46
N ASP A 70 22.50 4.23 -12.12
CA ASP A 70 22.94 5.48 -11.48
C ASP A 70 22.20 6.71 -12.02
N GLY A 71 22.19 7.78 -11.23
CA GLY A 71 21.68 9.09 -11.64
C GLY A 71 20.23 9.04 -12.11
N LEU A 72 19.95 9.60 -13.29
CA LEU A 72 18.59 9.69 -13.83
C LEU A 72 17.97 8.31 -14.12
N LEU A 73 18.80 7.33 -14.51
CA LEU A 73 18.35 5.97 -14.83
C LEU A 73 17.96 5.17 -13.58
N ALA A 74 18.41 5.57 -12.40
CA ALA A 74 17.91 5.01 -11.13
C ALA A 74 16.65 5.73 -10.65
N ARG A 75 16.60 7.06 -10.82
CA ARG A 75 15.52 7.93 -10.32
C ARG A 75 14.19 7.70 -11.03
N ALA A 76 14.19 7.61 -12.37
CA ALA A 76 12.95 7.46 -13.13
C ALA A 76 12.24 6.12 -12.84
N PRO A 77 12.92 4.96 -12.81
CA PRO A 77 12.28 3.70 -12.40
C PRO A 77 11.86 3.70 -10.93
N ALA A 78 12.65 4.27 -10.01
CA ALA A 78 12.27 4.38 -8.60
C ALA A 78 10.95 5.15 -8.40
N LEU A 79 10.76 6.25 -9.16
CA LEU A 79 9.52 7.02 -9.17
C LEU A 79 8.34 6.20 -9.70
N VAL A 80 8.50 5.56 -10.86
CA VAL A 80 7.45 4.76 -11.50
C VAL A 80 7.04 3.60 -10.59
N LEU A 81 8.01 2.88 -10.03
CA LEU A 81 7.77 1.79 -9.10
C LEU A 81 7.02 2.27 -7.85
N SER A 82 7.41 3.40 -7.28
CA SER A 82 6.74 4.00 -6.12
C SER A 82 5.30 4.40 -6.43
N LEU A 83 5.03 4.95 -7.63
CA LEU A 83 3.68 5.25 -8.10
C LEU A 83 2.82 4.00 -8.27
N LEU A 84 3.39 2.91 -8.79
CA LEU A 84 2.69 1.64 -8.98
C LEU A 84 2.39 0.94 -7.65
N TYR A 85 3.31 1.03 -6.68
CA TYR A 85 3.14 0.39 -5.38
C TYR A 85 2.29 1.23 -4.40
N ALA A 86 2.18 2.55 -4.59
CA ALA A 86 1.43 3.43 -3.70
C ALA A 86 -0.02 2.97 -3.42
N PRO A 87 -0.85 2.58 -4.40
CA PRO A 87 -2.19 2.04 -4.15
C PRO A 87 -2.19 0.83 -3.19
N VAL A 88 -1.19 -0.05 -3.31
CA VAL A 88 -1.03 -1.25 -2.47
C VAL A 88 -0.64 -0.84 -1.05
N ALA A 89 0.33 0.07 -0.91
CA ALA A 89 0.78 0.60 0.38
C ALA A 89 -0.34 1.29 1.17
N PHE A 90 -1.26 1.97 0.46
CA PHE A 90 -2.40 2.69 1.05
C PHE A 90 -3.63 1.82 1.33
N MET A 91 -3.68 0.56 0.88
CA MET A 91 -4.83 -0.32 1.14
C MET A 91 -5.26 -0.34 2.63
N PRO A 92 -4.37 -0.61 3.60
CA PRO A 92 -4.75 -0.68 5.01
C PRO A 92 -4.88 0.67 5.72
N MET A 93 -4.76 1.80 5.01
CA MET A 93 -4.72 3.12 5.63
C MET A 93 -6.02 3.41 6.43
N PRO A 94 -5.97 3.74 7.72
CA PRO A 94 -7.18 4.10 8.44
C PRO A 94 -7.77 5.40 7.88
N ASP A 95 -9.04 5.36 7.50
CA ASP A 95 -9.84 6.59 7.39
C ASP A 95 -10.49 6.90 8.74
N ARG A 96 -10.42 8.16 9.18
CA ARG A 96 -11.01 8.66 10.41
C ARG A 96 -12.31 9.45 10.17
N SER A 97 -12.75 9.62 8.92
CA SER A 97 -13.90 10.47 8.57
C SER A 97 -15.23 10.03 9.23
N LYS A 98 -15.41 8.72 9.50
CA LYS A 98 -16.64 8.18 10.09
C LYS A 98 -16.39 7.17 11.22
N ARG A 99 -15.54 6.16 10.97
CA ARG A 99 -15.13 5.13 11.95
C ARG A 99 -13.71 4.69 11.59
N PRO A 100 -12.80 4.49 12.57
CA PRO A 100 -11.46 3.96 12.28
C PRO A 100 -11.57 2.67 11.45
N PHE A 101 -10.90 2.65 10.30
CA PHE A 101 -10.90 1.52 9.34
C PHE A 101 -12.25 1.20 8.68
N GLY A 102 -13.26 2.06 8.80
CA GLY A 102 -14.59 1.82 8.23
C GLY A 102 -14.56 1.50 6.73
N GLU A 103 -13.86 2.34 5.95
CA GLU A 103 -13.77 2.14 4.50
C GLU A 103 -13.07 0.82 4.12
N VAL A 104 -11.96 0.48 4.79
CA VAL A 104 -11.24 -0.78 4.54
C VAL A 104 -12.16 -1.96 4.76
N ARG A 105 -12.91 -1.92 5.87
CA ARG A 105 -13.86 -2.97 6.23
C ARG A 105 -14.95 -3.09 5.18
N ASP A 106 -15.52 -1.97 4.75
CA ASP A 106 -16.55 -1.95 3.71
C ASP A 106 -16.04 -2.52 2.38
N TYR A 107 -14.81 -2.19 1.97
CA TYR A 107 -14.22 -2.74 0.75
C TYR A 107 -13.94 -4.25 0.86
N LEU A 108 -13.43 -4.71 2.00
CA LEU A 108 -13.21 -6.14 2.23
C LEU A 108 -14.53 -6.92 2.29
N MET A 109 -15.56 -6.36 2.92
CA MET A 109 -16.90 -6.95 2.95
C MET A 109 -17.53 -7.01 1.56
N LYS A 110 -17.39 -5.94 0.76
CA LYS A 110 -17.78 -5.94 -0.67
C LYS A 110 -17.01 -6.98 -1.48
N ALA A 111 -15.77 -7.28 -1.09
CA ALA A 111 -14.96 -8.34 -1.67
C ALA A 111 -15.29 -9.74 -1.11
N GLY A 112 -16.31 -9.89 -0.26
CA GLY A 112 -16.80 -11.18 0.25
C GLY A 112 -16.21 -11.62 1.59
N ALA A 113 -15.49 -10.76 2.31
CA ALA A 113 -15.08 -11.04 3.69
C ALA A 113 -16.27 -10.90 4.65
N THR A 114 -16.27 -11.67 5.74
CA THR A 114 -17.19 -11.42 6.86
C THR A 114 -16.81 -10.13 7.59
N GLU A 115 -17.74 -9.56 8.37
CA GLU A 115 -17.46 -8.33 9.13
C GLU A 115 -16.31 -8.51 10.13
N GLU A 116 -16.22 -9.67 10.78
CA GLU A 116 -15.17 -10.00 11.74
C GLU A 116 -13.81 -10.16 11.06
N GLN A 117 -13.75 -10.87 9.93
CA GLN A 117 -12.53 -10.97 9.12
C GLN A 117 -12.06 -9.60 8.65
N ALA A 118 -12.98 -8.80 8.09
CA ALA A 118 -12.67 -7.46 7.61
C ALA A 118 -12.12 -6.56 8.74
N ARG A 119 -12.70 -6.65 9.93
CA ARG A 119 -12.22 -5.93 11.12
C ARG A 119 -10.84 -6.40 11.54
N ALA A 120 -10.63 -7.71 11.69
CA ALA A 120 -9.35 -8.27 12.12
C ALA A 120 -8.23 -7.94 11.14
N CYS A 121 -8.49 -8.09 9.84
CA CYS A 121 -7.53 -7.74 8.78
C CYS A 121 -7.16 -6.26 8.84
N ALA A 122 -8.15 -5.36 8.91
CA ALA A 122 -7.89 -3.93 8.94
C ALA A 122 -7.08 -3.49 10.18
N TRP A 123 -7.36 -4.07 11.35
CA TRP A 123 -6.58 -3.82 12.57
C TRP A 123 -5.16 -4.38 12.51
N ALA A 124 -4.98 -5.57 11.94
CA ALA A 124 -3.68 -6.22 11.85
C ALA A 124 -2.74 -5.49 10.87
N THR A 125 -3.27 -5.04 9.72
CA THR A 125 -2.48 -4.35 8.70
C THR A 125 -2.43 -2.84 8.88
N GLY A 126 -3.34 -2.25 9.66
CA GLY A 126 -3.45 -0.80 9.85
C GLY A 126 -2.15 -0.13 10.31
N PRO A 127 -1.48 -0.63 11.37
CA PRO A 127 -0.17 -0.11 11.78
C PRO A 127 0.92 -0.29 10.71
N LEU A 128 0.83 -1.34 9.89
CA LEU A 128 1.80 -1.59 8.81
C LEU A 128 1.67 -0.56 7.68
N ALA A 129 0.51 0.09 7.53
CA ALA A 129 0.31 1.19 6.58
C ALA A 129 1.40 2.26 6.69
N PHE A 130 1.86 2.57 7.91
CA PHE A 130 2.92 3.55 8.13
C PHE A 130 4.27 3.11 7.55
N ALA A 131 4.57 1.81 7.61
CA ALA A 131 5.76 1.26 6.99
C ALA A 131 5.65 1.36 5.45
N GLY A 132 4.50 1.02 4.88
CA GLY A 132 4.27 1.18 3.43
C GLY A 132 4.38 2.62 2.97
N LEU A 133 3.85 3.57 3.74
CA LEU A 133 4.01 5.01 3.48
C LEU A 133 5.48 5.41 3.52
N GLY A 134 6.24 4.93 4.50
CA GLY A 134 7.69 5.20 4.61
C GLY A 134 8.46 4.71 3.39
N VAL A 135 8.15 3.50 2.89
CA VAL A 135 8.84 2.94 1.72
C VAL A 135 8.45 3.67 0.43
N VAL A 136 7.17 3.99 0.23
CA VAL A 136 6.71 4.78 -0.93
C VAL A 136 7.29 6.19 -0.88
N ALA A 137 7.30 6.83 0.28
CA ALA A 137 7.92 8.15 0.46
C ALA A 137 9.42 8.07 0.18
N GLY A 138 10.12 7.06 0.71
CA GLY A 138 11.55 6.86 0.47
C GLY A 138 11.87 6.72 -1.03
N GLY A 139 11.15 5.87 -1.75
CA GLY A 139 11.34 5.69 -3.19
C GLY A 139 10.91 6.90 -4.02
N PHE A 140 9.87 7.62 -3.60
CA PHE A 140 9.48 8.88 -4.22
C PHE A 140 10.55 9.95 -4.01
N PHE A 141 11.02 10.15 -2.77
CA PHE A 141 12.05 11.13 -2.45
C PHE A 141 13.39 10.80 -3.10
N SER A 142 13.79 9.53 -3.21
CA SER A 142 15.03 9.15 -3.88
C SER A 142 15.03 9.51 -5.37
N ALA A 143 13.86 9.68 -5.99
CA ALA A 143 13.75 10.13 -7.37
C ALA A 143 14.03 11.64 -7.54
N PHE A 144 13.85 12.44 -6.49
CA PHE A 144 14.02 13.90 -6.54
C PHE A 144 15.25 14.40 -5.78
N VAL A 145 15.70 13.67 -4.76
CA VAL A 145 16.88 13.98 -3.97
C VAL A 145 18.06 13.19 -4.53
N GLY A 146 19.01 13.90 -5.12
CA GLY A 146 20.35 13.39 -5.37
C GLY A 146 21.23 14.43 -6.02
#